data_AF-A0A951QZA2-F1
#
_entry.id   AF-A0A951QZA2-F1
#
_cell.length_a   1.000
_cell.length_b   1.000
_cell.length_c   1.000
_cell.angle_alpha   90.00
_cell.angle_beta   90.00
_cell.angle_gamma   90.00
#
_symmetry.space_group_name_H-M   'P 1'
#
loop_
_entity.id
_entity.type
_entity.pdbx_description
1 polymer ?
#
loop_
_entity_poly.entity_id
_entity_poly.type
_entity_poly.pdbx_seq_one_letter_code
_entity_poly.pdbx_strand_id
1 'polypeptide(L)' 'MVNRKYISKLEKYKIPYFPFSDEAKECQFIRMGKKKKRFNEEECQKIKDDHLKNGKSYRKLSKEYKCSTRIIYQILKDKY' A
#
# COMPACT_ATOMS: atom_id res chain seq x y z
N MET A 1 -9.94 -2.49 17.43
CA MET A 1 -10.10 -1.08 17.86
C MET A 1 -11.51 -0.63 17.56
N VAL A 2 -12.26 -0.19 18.58
CA VAL A 2 -13.59 0.38 18.40
C VAL A 2 -13.49 1.89 18.50
N ASN A 3 -14.22 2.61 17.64
CA ASN A 3 -14.30 4.07 17.74
C ASN A 3 -14.98 4.44 19.07
N ARG A 4 -14.40 5.39 19.82
CA ARG A 4 -14.87 5.84 21.14
C ARG A 4 -16.37 6.15 21.17
N LYS A 5 -16.94 6.67 20.07
CA LYS A 5 -18.37 6.98 19.94
C LYS A 5 -19.31 5.76 20.05
N TYR A 6 -18.78 4.54 19.93
CA TYR A 6 -19.57 3.31 20.01
C TYR A 6 -19.40 2.56 21.33
N ILE A 7 -18.52 3.00 22.22
CA ILE A 7 -18.28 2.34 23.52
C ILE A 7 -19.57 2.30 24.35
N SER A 8 -20.29 3.42 24.42
CA SER A 8 -21.58 3.50 25.12
C SER A 8 -22.64 2.55 24.57
N LYS A 9 -22.60 2.22 23.27
CA LYS A 9 -23.48 1.21 22.69
C LYS A 9 -23.08 -0.20 23.12
N LEU A 10 -21.79 -0.50 23.21
CA LEU A 10 -21.31 -1.81 23.68
C LEU A 10 -21.75 -2.08 25.12
N GLU A 11 -21.61 -1.08 25.99
CA GLU A 11 -22.07 -1.13 27.39
C GLU A 11 -23.58 -1.34 27.46
N LYS A 12 -24.36 -0.56 26.69
CA LYS A 12 -25.82 -0.67 26.63
C LYS A 12 -26.29 -2.08 26.25
N TYR A 13 -25.61 -2.72 25.30
CA TYR A 13 -25.94 -4.07 24.84
C TYR A 13 -25.18 -5.19 25.55
N LYS A 14 -24.44 -4.87 26.63
CA LYS A 14 -23.62 -5.83 27.39
C LYS A 14 -22.65 -6.64 26.51
N ILE A 15 -22.15 -6.02 25.44
CA ILE A 15 -21.17 -6.63 24.55
C ILE A 15 -19.80 -6.51 25.24
N PRO A 16 -19.12 -7.62 25.56
CA PRO A 16 -17.83 -7.58 26.22
C PRO A 16 -16.77 -6.93 25.32
N TYR A 17 -15.97 -6.05 25.91
CA TYR A 17 -14.82 -5.42 25.25
C TYR A 17 -13.70 -5.21 26.27
N PHE A 18 -12.46 -5.20 25.78
CA PHE A 18 -11.30 -4.89 26.61
C PHE A 18 -10.87 -3.44 26.37
N PRO A 19 -10.82 -2.57 27.40
CA PRO A 19 -10.19 -1.27 27.27
C PRO A 19 -8.68 -1.45 27.07
N PHE A 20 -8.04 -0.45 26.47
CA PHE A 20 -6.59 -0.39 26.43
C PHE A 20 -6.03 -0.25 27.85
N SER A 21 -4.96 -0.97 28.16
CA SER A 21 -4.19 -0.81 29.41
C SER A 21 -3.64 0.62 29.52
N ASP A 22 -3.32 1.07 30.73
CA ASP A 22 -2.73 2.39 30.94
C ASP A 22 -1.38 2.54 30.21
N GLU A 23 -0.57 1.48 30.17
CA GLU A 23 0.66 1.40 29.38
C GLU A 23 0.40 1.61 27.86
N ALA A 24 -0.72 1.07 27.34
CA ALA A 24 -1.08 1.26 25.94
C ALA A 24 -1.58 2.69 25.63
N LYS A 25 -1.97 3.48 26.65
CA LYS A 25 -2.32 4.91 26.48
C LYS A 25 -1.08 5.78 26.29
N GLU A 26 0.09 5.34 26.75
CA GLU A 26 1.37 6.02 26.55
C GLU A 26 1.97 5.78 25.15
N CYS A 27 1.44 4.79 24.44
CA CYS A 27 1.90 4.45 23.09
C CYS A 27 1.41 5.48 22.06
N GLN A 28 2.34 6.06 21.28
CA GLN A 28 1.99 6.88 20.13
C GLN A 28 1.69 5.99 18.92
N PHE A 29 0.50 6.16 18.33
CA PHE A 29 0.18 5.53 17.05
C PHE A 29 0.95 6.23 15.93
N ILE A 30 2.09 5.66 15.53
CA ILE A 30 2.84 6.13 14.37
C ILE A 30 2.05 5.78 13.10
N ARG A 31 1.44 6.79 12.48
CA ARG A 31 0.92 6.64 11.11
C ARG A 31 2.11 6.58 10.17
N MET A 32 2.54 5.36 9.83
CA MET A 32 3.49 5.15 8.74
C MET A 32 2.88 5.76 7.47
N GLY A 33 3.46 6.86 6.98
CA GLY A 33 3.03 7.47 5.74
C GLY A 33 3.08 6.44 4.61
N LYS A 34 2.17 6.55 3.63
CA LYS A 34 2.28 5.74 2.42
C LYS A 34 3.59 6.13 1.73
N LYS A 35 4.52 5.18 1.58
CA LYS A 35 5.71 5.40 0.74
C LYS A 35 5.24 5.83 -0.64
N LYS A 36 5.76 6.96 -1.13
CA LYS A 36 5.51 7.39 -2.51
C LYS A 36 5.96 6.29 -3.44
N LYS A 37 5.12 5.92 -4.41
CA LYS A 37 5.52 5.01 -5.47
C LYS A 37 6.61 5.69 -6.30
N ARG A 38 7.52 4.88 -6.85
CA ARG A 38 8.62 5.38 -7.66
C ARG A 38 8.14 5.86 -9.02
N PHE A 39 7.20 5.14 -9.62
CA PHE A 39 6.64 5.47 -10.92
C PHE A 39 5.24 6.06 -10.78
N ASN A 40 4.97 7.12 -11.55
CA ASN A 40 3.63 7.66 -11.70
C ASN A 40 2.85 6.91 -12.80
N GLU A 41 1.59 7.27 -13.01
CA GLU A 41 0.71 6.60 -14.00
C GLU A 41 1.23 6.75 -15.44
N GLU A 42 1.75 7.93 -15.80
CA GLU A 42 2.31 8.18 -17.13
C GLU A 42 3.56 7.33 -17.41
N GLU A 43 4.45 7.20 -16.43
CA GLU A 43 5.64 6.34 -16.52
C GLU A 43 5.26 4.86 -16.58
N CYS A 44 4.25 4.45 -15.81
CA CYS A 44 3.71 3.09 -15.91
C CYS A 44 3.17 2.81 -17.31
N GLN A 45 2.50 3.78 -17.93
CA GLN A 45 2.00 3.64 -19.29
C GLN A 45 3.14 3.57 -20.32
N LYS A 46 4.19 4.37 -20.17
CA LYS A 46 5.39 4.28 -21.03
C LYS A 46 6.05 2.90 -20.95
N ILE A 47 6.16 2.32 -19.75
CA ILE A 47 6.71 0.97 -19.55
C ILE A 47 5.84 -0.08 -20.24
N LYS A 48 4.50 0.05 -20.16
CA LYS A 48 3.57 -0.85 -20.86
C LYS A 48 3.71 -0.75 -22.37
N ASP A 49 3.76 0.47 -22.90
CA ASP A 49 3.91 0.72 -24.34
C ASP A 49 5.24 0.20 -24.87
N ASP A 50 6.33 0.38 -24.12
CA ASP A 50 7.64 -0.17 -24.48
C ASP A 50 7.66 -1.70 -24.53
N HIS A 51 6.85 -2.37 -23.70
CA HIS A 51 6.70 -3.81 -23.76
C HIS A 51 5.81 -4.25 -24.92
N LEU A 52 4.61 -3.66 -25.04
CA LEU A 52 3.56 -4.09 -25.96
C LEU A 52 3.81 -3.66 -27.41
N LYS A 53 4.33 -2.45 -27.63
CA LYS A 53 4.57 -1.89 -28.97
C LYS A 53 5.99 -2.17 -29.44
N ASN A 54 6.98 -1.94 -28.57
CA ASN A 54 8.40 -2.07 -28.92
C ASN A 54 8.97 -3.47 -28.65
N GLY A 55 8.17 -4.39 -28.08
CA GLY A 55 8.59 -5.77 -27.82
C GLY A 55 9.74 -5.91 -26.81
N LYS A 56 9.99 -4.90 -25.96
CA LYS A 56 11.13 -4.94 -25.02
C LYS A 56 10.92 -6.04 -23.97
N SER A 57 11.94 -6.83 -23.72
CA SER A 57 11.91 -7.84 -22.65
C SER A 57 11.97 -7.20 -21.26
N TYR A 58 11.47 -7.92 -20.26
CA TYR A 58 11.48 -7.51 -18.85
C TYR A 58 12.88 -7.12 -18.36
N ARG A 59 13.93 -7.85 -18.80
CA ARG A 59 15.33 -7.54 -18.46
C ARG A 59 15.80 -6.23 -19.05
N LYS A 60 15.38 -5.90 -20.28
CA LYS A 60 15.75 -4.64 -20.94
C LYS A 60 15.09 -3.46 -20.24
N LEU A 61 13.79 -3.56 -19.96
CA LEU A 61 13.03 -2.57 -19.19
C LEU A 61 13.59 -2.36 -17.78
N SER A 62 13.94 -3.44 -17.09
CA SER A 62 14.56 -3.39 -15.76
C SER A 62 15.87 -2.57 -15.76
N LYS A 63 16.70 -2.72 -16.80
CA LYS A 63 17.93 -1.93 -16.96
C LYS A 63 17.64 -0.47 -17.31
N GLU A 64 16.76 -0.21 -18.27
CA GLU A 64 16.40 1.14 -18.72
C GLU A 64 15.78 1.98 -17.59
N TYR A 65 14.79 1.43 -16.90
CA TYR A 65 14.08 2.11 -15.80
C TYR A 65 14.75 1.92 -14.44
N LYS A 66 15.93 1.28 -14.40
CA LYS A 66 16.75 1.00 -13.20
C LYS A 66 15.91 0.44 -12.04
N CYS A 67 15.04 -0.53 -12.32
CA CYS A 67 14.14 -1.14 -11.33
C CYS A 67 14.14 -2.66 -11.46
N SER A 68 13.58 -3.37 -10.48
CA SER A 68 13.54 -4.83 -10.55
C SER A 68 12.56 -5.32 -11.61
N THR A 69 12.83 -6.50 -12.19
CA THR A 69 11.90 -7.17 -13.10
C THR A 69 10.54 -7.43 -12.46
N ARG A 70 10.49 -7.59 -11.12
CA ARG A 70 9.24 -7.69 -10.34
C ARG A 70 8.38 -6.43 -10.46
N ILE A 71 8.98 -5.24 -10.39
CA ILE A 71 8.25 -3.98 -10.54
C ILE A 71 7.70 -3.86 -11.96
N ILE A 72 8.51 -4.17 -12.98
CA ILE A 72 8.04 -4.21 -14.37
C ILE A 72 6.85 -5.16 -14.51
N TYR A 73 6.93 -6.36 -13.93
CA TYR A 73 5.81 -7.31 -13.94
C TYR A 73 4.55 -6.78 -13.25
N GLN A 74 4.69 -6.11 -12.10
CA GLN A 74 3.55 -5.50 -11.40
C GLN A 74 2.90 -4.40 -12.24
N ILE A 75 3.70 -3.57 -12.91
CA ILE A 75 3.20 -2.50 -13.80
C ILE A 75 2.44 -3.09 -14.98
N LEU A 76 2.99 -4.13 -15.62
CA LEU A 76 2.35 -4.82 -16.75
C LEU A 76 1.08 -5.61 -16.36
N LYS A 77 0.88 -5.89 -15.07
CA LYS A 77 -0.29 -6.60 -14.54
C LYS A 77 -1.27 -5.71 -13.78
N ASP A 78 -1.09 -4.38 -13.81
CA ASP A 78 -1.92 -3.43 -13.07
C ASP A 78 -1.95 -3.69 -11.55
N LYS A 79 -0.84 -4.19 -11.01
CA LYS A 79 -0.64 -4.51 -9.58
C LYS A 79 0.44 -3.65 -8.92
N TYR A 80 0.88 -2.59 -9.59
CA TYR A 80 1.91 -1.67 -9.10
C TYR A 80 1.33 -0.60 -8.22
#